data_AF-A0A6P5S1Q1-F1
#
_entry.id   AF-A0A6P5S1Q1-F1
#
_cell.length_a   1.000
_cell.length_b   1.000
_cell.length_c   1.000
_cell.angle_alpha   90.00
_cell.angle_beta   90.00
_cell.angle_gamma   90.00
#
_symmetry.space_group_name_H-M   'P 1'
#
loop_
_entity.id
_entity.type
_entity.pdbx_description
1 polymer ?
#
loop_
_entity_poly.entity_id
_entity_poly.type
_entity_poly.pdbx_seq_one_letter_code
_entity_poly.pdbx_strand_id
1 'polypeptide(L)'
;MARTIRVGFAKVKLVLKMDEIDYVLTQAPPHIPPDQTATQEEITAYEKHVKDDSRGKCYLLASMKDELLKQHEDMDDCASILLHLKELYGEATRSLRYNTICELVNTKMTRRTPVNQHGLKIISLVEKLEKLDAPFNVEVQ
;
A
#
# COMPACT_ATOMS: atom_id res chain seq x y z
N MET A 1 -12.47 -3.03 -2.72
CA MET A 1 -11.57 -1.93 -3.14
C MET A 1 -10.10 -2.30 -2.97
N ALA A 2 -9.60 -2.70 -1.80
CA ALA A 2 -8.17 -3.00 -1.55
C ALA A 2 -7.48 -3.96 -2.56
N ARG A 3 -8.18 -5.00 -3.07
CA ARG A 3 -7.63 -5.89 -4.13
C ARG A 3 -7.28 -5.16 -5.42
N THR A 4 -8.06 -4.15 -5.82
CA THR A 4 -7.83 -3.38 -7.05
C THR A 4 -6.59 -2.49 -6.92
N ILE A 5 -6.35 -1.92 -5.73
CA ILE A 5 -5.17 -1.10 -5.45
C ILE A 5 -3.90 -1.96 -5.34
N ARG A 6 -3.97 -3.15 -4.73
CA ARG A 6 -2.82 -4.08 -4.68
C ARG A 6 -2.37 -4.52 -6.07
N VAL A 7 -3.31 -4.79 -6.97
CA VAL A 7 -3.03 -5.14 -8.38
C VAL A 7 -2.52 -3.93 -9.18
N GLY A 8 -3.03 -2.72 -8.90
CA GLY A 8 -2.54 -1.48 -9.52
C GLY A 8 -1.10 -1.14 -9.11
N PHE A 9 -0.80 -1.18 -7.81
CA PHE A 9 0.51 -0.82 -7.27
C PHE A 9 1.63 -1.76 -7.74
N ALA A 10 1.37 -3.07 -7.81
CA ALA A 10 2.35 -4.03 -8.33
C ALA A 10 2.73 -3.75 -9.80
N LYS A 11 1.76 -3.32 -10.61
CA LYS A 11 1.99 -2.93 -12.01
C LYS A 11 2.79 -1.64 -12.11
N VAL A 12 2.45 -0.61 -11.34
CA VAL A 12 3.20 0.66 -11.31
C VAL A 12 4.65 0.41 -10.90
N LYS A 13 4.89 -0.41 -9.87
CA LYS A 13 6.24 -0.75 -9.43
C LYS A 13 7.06 -1.42 -10.52
N LEU A 14 6.45 -2.21 -11.41
CA LEU A 14 7.15 -2.83 -12.54
C LEU A 14 7.57 -1.78 -13.58
N VAL A 15 6.66 -0.84 -13.91
CA VAL A 15 6.94 0.26 -14.85
C VAL A 15 8.07 1.15 -14.31
N LEU A 16 8.03 1.50 -13.03
CA LEU A 16 9.07 2.29 -12.39
C LEU A 16 10.44 1.61 -12.41
N LYS A 17 10.47 0.28 -12.22
CA LYS A 17 11.71 -0.51 -12.32
C LYS A 17 12.25 -0.59 -13.74
N MET A 18 11.36 -0.74 -14.73
CA MET A 18 11.75 -0.74 -16.14
C MET A 18 12.42 0.58 -16.54
N ASP A 19 11.92 1.69 -15.99
CA ASP A 19 12.46 3.03 -16.22
C ASP A 19 13.62 3.40 -15.29
N GLU A 20 14.07 2.50 -14.41
CA GLU A 20 15.13 2.71 -13.42
C GLU A 20 14.90 3.89 -12.46
N ILE A 21 13.62 4.20 -12.19
CA ILE A 21 13.20 5.30 -11.30
C ILE A 21 12.48 4.82 -10.04
N ASP A 22 12.48 3.52 -9.72
CA ASP A 22 11.74 3.01 -8.55
C ASP A 22 12.28 3.51 -7.20
N TYR A 23 13.49 4.07 -7.19
CA TYR A 23 14.08 4.72 -6.02
C TYR A 23 13.24 5.89 -5.49
N VAL A 24 12.52 6.62 -6.36
CA VAL A 24 11.67 7.77 -6.00
C VAL A 24 10.49 7.41 -5.09
N LEU A 25 10.16 6.12 -4.98
CA LEU A 25 9.15 5.62 -4.05
C LEU A 25 9.65 5.54 -2.60
N THR A 26 10.96 5.55 -2.40
CA THR A 26 11.60 5.28 -1.10
C THR A 26 12.52 6.40 -0.65
N GLN A 27 13.11 7.10 -1.60
CA GLN A 27 13.91 8.28 -1.34
C GLN A 27 12.96 9.47 -1.38
N ALA A 28 12.88 10.19 -0.26
CA ALA A 28 12.21 11.48 -0.27
C ALA A 28 12.95 12.40 -1.24
N PRO A 29 12.24 13.24 -1.99
CA PRO A 29 12.90 14.28 -2.77
C PRO A 29 13.84 15.06 -1.85
N PRO A 30 14.97 15.58 -2.37
CA PRO A 30 15.64 16.68 -1.69
C PRO A 30 14.64 17.83 -1.64
N HIS A 31 13.97 18.02 -0.50
CA HIS A 31 12.98 19.08 -0.30
C HIS A 31 13.58 20.49 -0.41
N ILE A 32 14.91 20.58 -0.51
CA ILE A 32 15.67 21.81 -0.48
C ILE A 32 16.50 21.86 -1.76
N PRO A 33 16.31 22.89 -2.60
CA PRO A 33 17.19 23.15 -3.73
C PRO A 33 18.65 23.25 -3.24
N PRO A 34 19.63 22.79 -4.02
CA PRO A 34 21.03 22.92 -3.67
C PRO A 34 21.39 24.40 -3.44
N ASP A 35 22.11 24.68 -2.36
CA ASP A 35 22.60 26.04 -2.06
C ASP A 35 23.67 26.49 -3.06
N GLN A 36 24.03 27.78 -3.05
CA GLN A 36 25.08 28.34 -3.94
C GLN A 36 26.48 27.72 -3.74
N THR A 37 26.67 26.97 -2.65
CA THR A 37 27.91 26.23 -2.36
C THR A 37 27.87 24.79 -2.87
N ALA A 38 26.75 24.34 -3.44
CA ALA A 38 26.60 22.98 -3.94
C ALA A 38 27.51 22.74 -5.14
N THR A 39 28.07 21.54 -5.19
CA THR A 39 28.84 21.06 -6.32
C THR A 39 27.94 20.85 -7.54
N GLN A 40 28.53 20.91 -8.73
CA GLN A 40 27.80 20.64 -9.97
C GLN A 40 27.16 19.24 -9.98
N GLU A 41 27.80 18.27 -9.31
CA GLU A 41 27.29 16.91 -9.17
C GLU A 41 26.01 16.87 -8.32
N GLU A 42 25.96 17.60 -7.20
CA GLU A 42 24.78 17.72 -6.34
C GLU A 42 23.61 18.38 -7.07
N ILE A 43 23.87 19.44 -7.85
CA ILE A 43 22.85 20.11 -8.67
C ILE A 43 22.28 19.15 -9.72
N THR A 44 23.16 18.43 -10.42
CA THR A 44 22.74 17.48 -11.46
C THR A 44 21.94 16.32 -10.87
N ALA A 45 22.34 15.83 -9.70
CA ALA A 45 21.62 14.78 -8.98
C ALA A 45 20.23 15.26 -8.53
N TYR A 46 20.12 16.49 -8.02
CA TYR A 46 18.85 17.12 -7.66
C TYR A 46 17.90 17.21 -8.86
N GLU A 47 18.36 17.81 -9.96
CA GLU A 47 17.55 17.98 -11.18
C GLU A 47 17.08 16.64 -11.75
N LYS A 48 17.97 15.64 -11.74
CA LYS A 48 17.63 14.28 -12.14
C LYS A 48 16.52 13.71 -11.26
N HIS A 49 16.65 13.83 -9.93
CA HIS A 49 15.64 13.33 -9.02
C HIS A 49 14.29 14.02 -9.22
N VAL A 50 14.24 15.35 -9.36
CA VAL A 50 12.99 16.08 -9.60
C VAL A 50 12.29 15.58 -10.87
N LYS A 51 13.05 15.33 -11.93
CA LYS A 51 12.52 14.80 -13.20
C LYS A 51 12.00 13.37 -13.05
N ASP A 52 12.76 12.52 -12.38
CA ASP A 52 12.38 11.12 -12.16
C ASP A 52 11.16 11.01 -11.24
N ASP A 53 11.07 11.85 -10.20
CA ASP A 53 9.92 11.92 -9.30
C ASP A 53 8.66 12.41 -10.04
N SER A 54 8.79 13.44 -10.88
CA SER A 54 7.69 13.90 -11.74
C SER A 54 7.15 12.78 -12.65
N ARG A 55 8.04 11.96 -13.23
CA ARG A 55 7.64 10.79 -14.03
C ARG A 55 6.97 9.72 -13.17
N GLY A 56 7.54 9.43 -12.00
CA GLY A 56 6.97 8.49 -11.05
C GLY A 56 5.56 8.86 -10.63
N LYS A 57 5.31 10.15 -10.39
CA LYS A 57 4.02 10.70 -9.99
C LYS A 57 3.00 10.51 -11.11
N CYS A 58 3.38 10.80 -12.36
CA CYS A 58 2.54 10.52 -13.53
C CYS A 58 2.13 9.04 -13.62
N TYR A 59 3.06 8.11 -13.41
CA TYR A 59 2.73 6.68 -13.44
C TYR A 59 1.82 6.25 -12.30
N LEU A 60 2.04 6.79 -11.10
CA LEU A 60 1.15 6.55 -9.95
C LEU A 60 -0.25 7.05 -10.24
N LEU A 61 -0.40 8.33 -10.61
CA LEU A 61 -1.70 8.94 -10.88
C LEU A 61 -2.43 8.26 -12.05
N ALA A 62 -1.73 7.96 -13.15
CA ALA A 62 -2.33 7.28 -14.31
C ALA A 62 -2.86 5.86 -13.99
N SER A 63 -2.34 5.22 -12.94
CA SER A 63 -2.82 3.91 -12.50
C SER A 63 -4.08 3.98 -11.61
N MET A 64 -4.42 5.18 -11.13
CA MET A 64 -5.54 5.40 -10.22
C MET A 64 -6.85 5.59 -10.98
N LYS A 65 -7.96 5.47 -10.25
CA LYS A 65 -9.26 5.92 -10.73
C LYS A 65 -9.40 7.42 -10.52
N ASP A 66 -10.22 8.08 -11.34
CA ASP A 66 -10.41 9.54 -11.31
C ASP A 66 -10.74 10.11 -9.93
N GLU A 67 -11.56 9.42 -9.13
CA GLU A 67 -11.90 9.82 -7.76
C GLU A 67 -10.66 9.86 -6.84
N LEU A 68 -9.77 8.88 -6.99
CA LEU A 68 -8.55 8.77 -6.20
C LEU A 68 -7.47 9.71 -6.73
N LEU A 69 -7.40 9.91 -8.05
CA LEU A 69 -6.48 10.85 -8.68
C LEU A 69 -6.67 12.27 -8.14
N LYS A 70 -7.91 12.77 -8.08
CA LYS A 70 -8.22 14.12 -7.57
C LYS A 70 -7.78 14.35 -6.12
N GLN A 71 -7.69 13.30 -5.31
CA GLN A 71 -7.23 13.42 -3.93
C GLN A 71 -5.70 13.53 -3.80
N HIS A 72 -4.96 13.17 -4.86
CA HIS A 72 -3.51 13.04 -4.84
C HIS A 72 -2.82 13.92 -5.90
N GLU A 73 -3.56 14.67 -6.72
CA GLU A 73 -2.99 15.53 -7.78
C GLU A 73 -2.12 16.66 -7.22
N ASP A 74 -2.54 17.22 -6.09
CA ASP A 74 -1.87 18.32 -5.39
C ASP A 74 -0.75 17.87 -4.45
N MET A 75 -0.52 16.56 -4.29
CA MET A 75 0.57 16.06 -3.42
C MET A 75 1.93 16.28 -4.06
N ASP A 76 2.92 16.68 -3.27
CA ASP A 76 4.21 17.16 -3.79
C ASP A 76 5.00 16.09 -4.53
N ASP A 77 5.05 14.86 -4.00
CA ASP A 77 5.98 13.82 -4.47
C ASP A 77 5.42 12.39 -4.43
N CYS A 78 6.13 11.47 -5.09
CA CYS A 78 5.76 10.05 -5.16
C CYS A 78 5.68 9.37 -3.79
N ALA A 79 6.63 9.67 -2.90
CA ALA A 79 6.73 9.04 -1.59
C ALA A 79 5.56 9.47 -0.69
N SER A 80 5.17 10.74 -0.75
CA SER A 80 4.00 11.31 -0.07
C SER A 80 2.71 10.65 -0.54
N ILE A 81 2.51 10.52 -1.86
CA ILE A 81 1.37 9.81 -2.44
C ILE A 81 1.35 8.36 -1.96
N LEU A 82 2.50 7.68 -2.01
CA LEU A 82 2.61 6.29 -1.58
C LEU A 82 2.31 6.11 -0.08
N LEU A 83 2.78 7.03 0.76
CA LEU A 83 2.54 7.02 2.19
C LEU A 83 1.04 7.16 2.48
N HIS A 84 0.39 8.15 1.89
CA HIS A 84 -1.04 8.38 2.09
C HIS A 84 -1.89 7.21 1.59
N LEU A 85 -1.53 6.59 0.45
CA LEU A 85 -2.18 5.37 -0.01
C LEU A 85 -2.01 4.22 0.98
N LYS A 86 -0.82 4.06 1.58
CA LYS A 86 -0.58 3.05 2.61
C LYS A 86 -1.41 3.32 3.87
N GLU A 87 -1.62 4.58 4.24
CA GLU A 87 -2.46 4.94 5.38
C GLU A 87 -3.94 4.67 5.10
N LEU A 88 -4.49 5.20 4.00
CA LEU A 88 -5.89 5.01 3.58
C LEU A 88 -6.25 3.52 3.44
N TYR A 89 -5.40 2.74 2.77
CA TYR A 89 -5.67 1.33 2.50
C TYR A 89 -5.13 0.39 3.58
N GLY A 90 -4.14 0.83 4.37
CA GLY A 90 -3.68 0.15 5.57
C GLY A 90 -4.72 0.21 6.68
N GLU A 91 -5.40 1.35 6.86
CA GLU A 91 -6.51 1.47 7.82
C GLU A 91 -7.71 0.62 7.41
N ALA A 92 -8.07 0.59 6.12
CA ALA A 92 -9.09 -0.32 5.61
C ALA A 92 -8.72 -1.80 5.90
N THR A 93 -7.44 -2.15 5.77
CA THR A 93 -6.93 -3.49 6.11
C THR A 93 -6.97 -3.74 7.61
N ARG A 94 -6.64 -2.75 8.46
CA ARG A 94 -6.75 -2.82 9.93
C ARG A 94 -8.19 -3.06 10.38
N SER A 95 -9.14 -2.29 9.88
CA SER A 95 -10.56 -2.43 10.20
C SER A 95 -11.11 -3.78 9.73
N LEU A 96 -10.68 -4.26 8.55
CA LEU A 96 -11.10 -5.57 8.06
C LEU A 96 -10.50 -6.72 8.87
N ARG A 97 -9.23 -6.60 9.31
CA ARG A 97 -8.59 -7.54 10.24
C ARG A 97 -9.36 -7.56 11.55
N TYR A 98 -9.60 -6.39 12.16
CA TYR A 98 -10.35 -6.27 13.41
C TYR A 98 -11.73 -6.92 13.32
N ASN A 99 -12.52 -6.57 12.31
CA ASN A 99 -13.84 -7.17 12.11
C ASN A 99 -13.78 -8.68 11.92
N THR A 100 -12.78 -9.19 11.20
CA THR A 100 -12.60 -10.63 10.98
C THR A 100 -12.17 -11.35 12.26
N ILE A 101 -11.33 -10.74 13.10
CA ILE A 101 -10.96 -11.24 14.44
C ILE A 101 -12.19 -11.26 15.35
N CYS A 102 -12.96 -10.16 15.39
CA CYS A 102 -14.20 -10.10 16.16
C CYS A 102 -15.20 -11.15 15.69
N GLU A 103 -15.35 -11.36 14.38
CA GLU A 103 -16.22 -12.40 13.84
C GLU A 103 -15.72 -13.79 14.27
N LEU A 104 -14.42 -14.06 14.18
CA LEU A 104 -13.82 -15.33 14.59
C LEU A 104 -14.05 -15.61 16.08
N VAL A 105 -13.70 -14.66 16.96
CA VAL A 105 -13.84 -14.80 18.42
C VAL A 105 -15.31 -14.95 18.84
N ASN A 106 -16.23 -14.27 18.14
CA ASN A 106 -17.66 -14.35 18.45
C ASN A 106 -18.39 -15.48 17.70
N THR A 107 -17.71 -16.22 16.83
CA THR A 107 -18.33 -17.31 16.05
C THR A 107 -18.63 -18.49 16.97
N LYS A 108 -19.91 -18.64 17.30
CA LYS A 108 -20.44 -19.79 18.05
C LYS A 108 -21.09 -20.79 17.10
N MET A 109 -20.95 -22.08 17.43
CA MET A 109 -21.68 -23.13 16.73
C MET A 109 -23.17 -23.03 17.06
N THR A 110 -24.02 -23.00 16.04
CA THR A 110 -25.47 -22.96 16.22
C THR A 110 -25.97 -24.34 16.67
N ARG A 111 -26.98 -24.38 17.55
CA ARG A 111 -27.58 -25.67 17.93
C ARG A 111 -28.16 -26.35 16.68
N ARG A 112 -27.88 -27.64 16.54
CA ARG A 112 -28.31 -28.50 15.42
C ARG A 112 -27.61 -28.25 14.07
N THR A 113 -26.60 -27.37 13.99
CA THR A 113 -25.73 -27.35 12.80
C THR A 113 -24.67 -28.45 12.88
N PRO A 114 -24.27 -29.08 11.77
CA PRO A 114 -23.15 -30.01 11.74
C PRO A 114 -21.80 -29.36 12.11
N VAL A 115 -20.93 -30.10 12.81
CA VAL A 115 -19.60 -29.62 13.23
C VAL A 115 -18.73 -29.27 12.02
N ASN A 116 -18.79 -30.05 10.94
CA ASN A 116 -18.03 -29.81 9.72
C ASN A 116 -18.35 -28.44 9.10
N GLN A 117 -19.61 -28.03 9.08
CA GLN A 117 -20.04 -26.74 8.56
C GLN A 117 -19.51 -25.58 9.41
N HIS A 118 -19.50 -25.74 10.74
CA HIS A 118 -18.90 -24.76 11.64
C HIS A 118 -17.37 -24.69 11.45
N GLY A 119 -16.70 -25.84 11.32
CA GLY A 119 -15.27 -25.93 11.03
C GLY A 119 -14.89 -25.23 9.73
N LEU A 120 -15.65 -25.43 8.64
CA LEU A 120 -15.45 -24.72 7.38
C LEU A 120 -15.59 -23.20 7.52
N LYS A 121 -16.53 -22.73 8.35
CA LYS A 121 -16.66 -21.29 8.63
C LYS A 121 -15.42 -20.75 9.35
N ILE A 122 -14.91 -21.47 10.35
CA ILE A 122 -13.68 -21.08 11.06
C ILE A 122 -12.47 -21.07 10.11
N ILE A 123 -12.29 -22.12 9.30
CA ILE A 123 -11.21 -22.21 8.31
C ILE A 123 -11.26 -21.00 7.34
N SER A 124 -12.44 -20.68 6.84
CA SER A 124 -12.63 -19.53 5.94
C SER A 124 -12.24 -18.19 6.59
N LEU A 125 -12.52 -18.02 7.88
CA LEU A 125 -12.13 -16.82 8.62
C LEU A 125 -10.60 -16.76 8.85
N VAL A 126 -9.96 -17.90 9.14
CA VAL A 126 -8.49 -18.00 9.27
C VAL A 126 -7.79 -17.67 7.95
N GLU A 127 -8.23 -18.27 6.84
CA GLU A 127 -7.69 -17.95 5.51
C GLU A 127 -7.88 -16.48 5.13
N LYS A 128 -8.99 -15.87 5.56
CA LYS A 128 -9.25 -14.45 5.34
C LYS A 128 -8.29 -13.58 6.13
N LEU A 129 -7.90 -13.97 7.35
CA LEU A 129 -6.89 -13.28 8.15
C LEU A 129 -5.48 -13.39 7.53
N GLU A 130 -5.11 -14.57 7.04
CA GLU A 130 -3.83 -14.78 6.32
C GLU A 130 -3.71 -13.86 5.09
N LYS A 131 -4.78 -13.76 4.29
CA LYS A 131 -4.83 -12.88 3.10
C LYS A 131 -4.71 -11.39 3.45
N LEU A 132 -4.96 -11.02 4.70
CA LEU A 132 -4.84 -9.65 5.19
C LEU A 132 -3.48 -9.39 5.84
N ASP A 133 -2.51 -10.29 5.73
CA ASP A 133 -1.19 -10.19 6.37
C ASP A 133 -1.31 -10.09 7.91
N ALA A 134 -2.28 -10.79 8.49
CA ALA A 134 -2.47 -10.95 9.94
C ALA A 134 -2.56 -12.45 10.28
N PRO A 135 -1.49 -13.23 10.07
CA PRO A 135 -1.50 -14.65 10.36
C PRO A 135 -1.76 -14.87 11.86
N PHE A 136 -2.52 -15.91 12.16
CA PHE A 136 -2.74 -16.34 13.54
C PHE A 136 -1.43 -16.97 14.03
N ASN A 137 -0.56 -16.19 14.65
CA ASN A 137 0.69 -16.72 15.16
C ASN A 137 0.39 -17.46 16.46
N VAL A 138 0.50 -18.78 16.44
CA VAL A 138 0.41 -19.60 17.65
C VAL A 138 1.78 -19.55 18.31
N GLU A 139 2.11 -18.44 18.98
CA GLU A 139 3.15 -18.49 20.01
C GLU A 139 2.55 -19.27 21.18
N VAL A 140 2.79 -20.59 21.15
CA VAL A 140 2.53 -21.49 22.28
C VAL A 140 3.52 -21.09 23.37
N GLN A 141 2.98 -20.51 24.44
CA GLN A 141 3.72 -20.26 25.68
C GLN A 141 3.47 -21.39 26.67
#